data_AF-W6JZF0-F1
#
_entry.id   AF-W6JZF0-F1
#
_cell.length_a   1.000
_cell.length_b   1.000
_cell.length_c   1.000
_cell.angle_alpha   90.00
_cell.angle_beta   90.00
_cell.angle_gamma   90.00
#
_symmetry.space_group_name_H-M   'P 1'
#
loop_
_entity.id
_entity.type
_entity.pdbx_description
1 polymer ?
#
loop_
_entity_poly.entity_id
_entity_poly.type
_entity_poly.pdbx_seq_one_letter_code
_entity_poly.pdbx_strand_id
1 'polypeptide(L)'
;MTTMAAEAPVWSIDLVGRPAVVDHEMTIVTALRGTEVFTALEPGIGRNAESVVMLPVTGEFVEIAEVMPSGETVKGYWLGPVETGGRVHETFSVLVLSESKVQRLVMPVAKVDARQLVKGRASEGERAAMGALLTEARAHICTRRDQESWRDRLVSEAHSEADDRQWCGEFDDFMDRVGLPRKRAIFNGCNVGAARPAGGPNIS
;
A
#
# COMPACT_ATOMS: atom_id res chain seq x y z
N MET A 1 -16.66 11.10 47.88
CA MET A 1 -16.27 10.37 46.66
C MET A 1 -16.28 11.37 45.53
N THR A 2 -15.10 11.93 45.23
CA THR A 2 -14.93 12.93 44.20
C THR A 2 -14.90 12.22 42.87
N THR A 3 -15.87 12.51 42.00
CA THR A 3 -15.95 12.03 40.63
C THR A 3 -14.64 12.33 39.92
N MET A 4 -13.89 11.29 39.53
CA MET A 4 -12.80 11.47 38.59
C MET A 4 -13.42 11.82 37.24
N ALA A 5 -13.43 13.10 36.90
CA ALA A 5 -13.57 13.51 35.52
C ALA A 5 -12.33 12.97 34.79
N ALA A 6 -12.51 11.89 34.03
CA ALA A 6 -11.45 11.30 33.23
C ALA A 6 -10.97 12.32 32.19
N GLU A 7 -9.65 12.38 32.03
CA GLU A 7 -8.86 13.42 31.38
C GLU A 7 -9.30 13.74 29.94
N ALA A 8 -9.36 15.02 29.59
CA ALA A 8 -9.25 15.45 28.20
C ALA A 8 -7.78 15.85 27.94
N PRO A 9 -7.11 15.29 26.91
CA PRO A 9 -6.86 16.11 25.70
C PRO A 9 -6.70 15.31 24.38
N VAL A 10 -7.58 15.55 23.40
CA VAL A 10 -7.49 15.02 22.01
C VAL A 10 -7.58 16.13 20.95
N TRP A 11 -7.84 17.38 21.37
CA TRP A 11 -8.24 18.53 20.54
C TRP A 11 -9.17 18.11 19.38
N SER A 12 -10.43 17.80 19.74
CA SER A 12 -11.57 17.70 18.82
C SER A 12 -11.23 17.04 17.48
N ILE A 13 -11.00 15.72 17.47
CA ILE A 13 -11.08 14.97 16.22
C ILE A 13 -12.55 15.06 15.78
N ASP A 14 -12.85 16.07 14.97
CA ASP A 14 -14.14 16.19 14.29
C ASP A 14 -14.27 14.97 13.40
N LEU A 15 -15.26 14.13 13.68
CA LEU A 15 -15.51 12.93 12.90
C LEU A 15 -15.94 13.32 11.48
N VAL A 16 -16.54 14.50 11.32
CA VAL A 16 -17.01 15.01 10.04
C VAL A 16 -15.85 15.57 9.21
N GLY A 17 -15.84 15.23 7.93
CA GLY A 17 -14.83 15.65 6.95
C GLY A 17 -13.53 14.86 7.01
N ARG A 18 -13.38 13.91 7.94
CA ARG A 18 -12.17 13.09 8.06
C ARG A 18 -12.25 11.81 7.23
N PRO A 19 -11.13 11.37 6.63
CA PRO A 19 -11.03 10.05 6.06
C PRO A 19 -11.20 8.98 7.14
N ALA A 20 -11.86 7.89 6.79
CA ALA A 20 -12.12 6.76 7.68
C ALA A 20 -12.21 5.45 6.87
N VAL A 21 -12.02 4.33 7.57
CA VAL A 21 -12.42 3.01 7.09
C VAL A 21 -13.71 2.63 7.80
N VAL A 22 -14.79 2.48 7.04
CA VAL A 22 -16.12 2.11 7.53
C VAL A 22 -16.48 0.75 6.93
N ASP A 23 -16.57 -0.30 7.75
CA ASP A 23 -16.86 -1.69 7.31
C ASP A 23 -16.02 -2.13 6.11
N HIS A 24 -14.69 -2.01 6.25
CA HIS A 24 -13.72 -2.36 5.21
C HIS A 24 -13.76 -1.44 3.98
N GLU A 25 -14.34 -0.25 4.06
CA GLU A 25 -14.41 0.67 2.93
C GLU A 25 -13.81 2.03 3.27
N MET A 26 -12.85 2.48 2.47
CA MET A 26 -12.18 3.76 2.70
C MET A 26 -13.02 4.90 2.12
N THR A 27 -13.42 5.83 3.00
CA THR A 27 -14.37 6.89 2.69
C THR A 27 -14.08 8.14 3.53
N ILE A 28 -14.94 9.16 3.41
CA ILE A 28 -14.96 10.33 4.28
C ILE A 28 -16.27 10.30 5.06
N VAL A 29 -16.20 10.43 6.37
CA VAL A 29 -17.41 10.57 7.21
C VAL A 29 -17.95 11.99 7.04
N THR A 30 -19.20 12.12 6.62
CA THR A 30 -19.84 13.42 6.34
C THR A 30 -20.83 13.84 7.42
N ALA A 31 -21.35 12.90 8.20
CA ALA A 31 -22.15 13.17 9.39
C ALA A 31 -22.26 11.91 10.27
N LEU A 32 -22.59 12.13 11.54
CA LEU A 32 -23.00 11.08 12.48
C LEU A 32 -24.34 11.46 13.10
N ARG A 33 -25.30 10.54 13.10
CA ARG A 33 -26.63 10.74 13.71
C ARG A 33 -26.98 9.54 14.57
N GLY A 34 -26.77 9.66 15.88
CA GLY A 34 -26.90 8.50 16.77
C GLY A 34 -25.88 7.43 16.43
N THR A 35 -26.34 6.24 16.05
CA THR A 35 -25.50 5.12 15.59
C THR A 35 -25.26 5.11 14.08
N GLU A 36 -25.94 5.99 13.33
CA GLU A 36 -25.82 6.03 11.88
C GLU A 36 -24.61 6.85 11.44
N VAL A 37 -23.85 6.28 10.52
CA VAL A 37 -22.69 6.88 9.87
C VAL A 37 -23.08 7.27 8.45
N PHE A 38 -22.89 8.53 8.11
CA PHE A 38 -23.07 9.05 6.75
C PHE A 38 -21.70 9.25 6.12
N THR A 39 -21.56 8.86 4.87
CA THR A 39 -20.27 8.90 4.17
C THR A 39 -20.38 9.58 2.81
N ALA A 40 -19.23 10.01 2.28
CA ALA A 40 -19.17 10.65 0.96
C ALA A 40 -19.43 9.68 -0.20
N LEU A 41 -19.33 8.36 0.02
CA LEU A 41 -19.61 7.34 -1.00
C LEU A 41 -21.09 7.21 -1.29
N GLU A 42 -21.92 7.30 -0.25
CA GLU A 42 -23.39 7.23 -0.35
C GLU A 42 -24.00 8.48 0.33
N PRO A 43 -23.93 9.65 -0.33
CA PRO A 43 -24.38 10.89 0.28
C PRO A 43 -25.87 10.82 0.66
N GLY A 44 -26.17 11.14 1.91
CA GLY A 44 -27.55 11.20 2.42
C GLY A 44 -28.13 9.85 2.88
N ILE A 45 -27.42 8.74 2.70
CA ILE A 45 -27.82 7.43 3.24
C ILE A 45 -27.02 7.18 4.52
N GLY A 46 -27.72 7.01 5.63
CA GLY A 46 -27.12 6.62 6.91
C GLY A 46 -27.04 5.10 6.99
N ARG A 47 -25.88 4.57 7.41
CA ARG A 47 -25.72 3.13 7.69
C ARG A 47 -25.27 2.90 9.12
N ASN A 48 -25.80 1.87 9.76
CA ASN A 48 -25.23 1.37 11.01
C ASN A 48 -23.97 0.59 10.65
N ALA A 49 -22.81 1.14 10.98
CA ALA A 49 -21.53 0.50 10.71
C ALA A 49 -21.11 -0.40 11.87
N GLU A 50 -20.60 -1.59 11.57
CA GLU A 50 -20.03 -2.49 12.58
C GLU A 50 -18.67 -1.98 13.06
N SER A 51 -17.93 -1.32 12.17
CA SER A 51 -16.59 -0.81 12.42
C SER A 51 -16.37 0.56 11.78
N VAL A 52 -15.80 1.49 12.55
CA VAL A 52 -15.38 2.81 12.06
C VAL A 52 -14.00 3.10 12.62
N VAL A 53 -13.00 3.11 11.75
CA VAL A 53 -11.63 3.50 12.09
C VAL A 53 -11.33 4.85 11.46
N MET A 54 -11.06 5.85 12.29
CA MET A 54 -10.72 7.19 11.81
C MET A 54 -9.28 7.23 11.34
N LEU A 55 -9.04 7.76 10.16
CA LEU A 55 -7.67 7.90 9.64
C LEU A 55 -7.11 9.29 9.98
N PRO A 56 -5.78 9.42 10.12
CA PRO A 56 -5.15 10.72 10.17
C PRO A 56 -5.40 11.51 8.87
N VAL A 57 -5.38 12.84 8.97
CA VAL A 57 -5.43 13.73 7.80
C VAL A 57 -4.03 14.17 7.41
N THR A 58 -3.86 14.57 6.15
CA THR A 58 -2.59 15.10 5.64
C THR A 58 -2.06 16.20 6.56
N GLY A 59 -0.79 16.07 6.97
CA GLY A 59 -0.11 17.01 7.85
C GLY A 59 -0.30 16.74 9.35
N GLU A 60 -1.02 15.71 9.76
CA GLU A 60 -0.99 15.27 11.17
C GLU A 60 0.30 14.53 11.48
N PHE A 61 0.94 14.88 12.59
CA PHE A 61 2.12 14.21 13.08
C PHE A 61 1.71 12.93 13.81
N VAL A 62 2.26 11.81 13.37
CA VAL A 62 1.92 10.47 13.86
C VAL A 62 3.15 9.77 14.41
N GLU A 63 2.94 9.01 15.49
CA GLU A 63 3.90 8.05 15.99
C GLU A 63 3.32 6.64 15.84
N ILE A 64 3.94 5.83 14.99
CA ILE A 64 3.42 4.52 14.58
C ILE A 64 4.33 3.43 15.12
N ALA A 65 3.85 2.65 16.08
CA ALA A 65 4.59 1.52 16.62
C ALA A 65 4.46 0.29 15.70
N GLU A 66 5.53 -0.51 15.60
CA GLU A 66 5.55 -1.85 14.97
C GLU A 66 5.06 -1.87 13.51
N VAL A 67 5.75 -1.15 12.63
CA VAL A 67 5.34 -1.06 11.22
C VAL A 67 6.10 -2.03 10.33
N MET A 68 5.42 -2.69 9.40
CA MET A 68 6.08 -3.49 8.36
C MET A 68 6.59 -2.58 7.24
N PRO A 69 7.83 -2.77 6.74
CA PRO A 69 8.77 -3.84 7.07
C PRO A 69 9.81 -3.49 8.16
N SER A 70 9.79 -2.28 8.73
CA SER A 70 10.88 -1.80 9.60
C SER A 70 10.93 -2.47 10.96
N GLY A 71 9.80 -2.93 11.51
CA GLY A 71 9.72 -3.44 12.89
C GLY A 71 9.97 -2.37 13.97
N GLU A 72 10.28 -1.14 13.54
CA GLU A 72 10.62 0.01 14.38
C GLU A 72 9.47 1.01 14.42
N THR A 73 9.48 1.87 15.44
CA THR A 73 8.54 2.98 15.54
C THR A 73 8.85 4.03 14.48
N VAL A 74 7.90 4.31 13.59
CA VAL A 74 8.02 5.37 12.59
C VAL A 74 7.38 6.66 13.13
N LYS A 75 8.12 7.76 13.07
CA LYS A 75 7.63 9.09 13.47
C LYS A 75 7.69 10.04 12.28
N GLY A 76 6.59 10.73 12.01
CA GLY A 76 6.56 11.66 10.89
C GLY A 76 5.20 12.25 10.62
N TYR A 77 5.09 12.98 9.51
CA TYR A 77 3.83 13.55 9.07
C TYR A 77 3.09 12.59 8.17
N TRP A 78 1.86 12.29 8.53
CA TRP A 78 0.94 11.55 7.69
C TRP A 78 0.67 12.33 6.41
N LEU A 79 0.90 11.69 5.25
CA LEU A 79 0.53 12.26 3.97
C LEU A 79 -0.86 11.76 3.57
N GLY A 80 -1.07 10.45 3.57
CA GLY A 80 -2.34 9.85 3.18
C GLY A 80 -2.21 8.39 2.78
N PRO A 81 -3.34 7.70 2.53
CA PRO A 81 -3.31 6.36 1.95
C PRO A 81 -2.72 6.38 0.53
N VAL A 82 -2.06 5.30 0.10
CA VAL A 82 -1.59 5.17 -1.29
C VAL A 82 -2.79 5.00 -2.20
N GLU A 83 -3.67 4.08 -1.85
CA GLU A 83 -4.93 3.84 -2.56
C GLU A 83 -5.99 4.85 -2.12
N THR A 84 -6.72 5.44 -3.06
CA THR A 84 -7.87 6.31 -2.76
C THR A 84 -9.17 5.60 -3.09
N GLY A 85 -9.99 5.36 -2.07
CA GLY A 85 -11.28 4.70 -2.20
C GLY A 85 -11.18 3.18 -2.37
N GLY A 86 -12.33 2.51 -2.29
CA GLY A 86 -12.46 1.08 -2.45
C GLY A 86 -12.36 0.29 -1.14
N ARG A 87 -12.37 -1.03 -1.28
CA ARG A 87 -12.41 -1.97 -0.17
C ARG A 87 -11.00 -2.23 0.37
N VAL A 88 -10.83 -2.04 1.67
CA VAL A 88 -9.63 -2.32 2.44
C VAL A 88 -9.89 -3.56 3.28
N HIS A 89 -9.05 -4.59 3.14
CA HIS A 89 -9.14 -5.80 3.95
C HIS A 89 -8.55 -5.55 5.36
N GLU A 90 -7.56 -6.33 5.75
CA GLU A 90 -6.92 -6.21 7.06
C GLU A 90 -5.81 -5.14 7.07
N THR A 91 -5.21 -4.89 5.90
CA THR A 91 -4.09 -3.94 5.74
C THR A 91 -4.27 -3.04 4.53
N PHE A 92 -3.62 -1.88 4.55
CA PHE A 92 -3.52 -0.97 3.41
C PHE A 92 -2.20 -0.22 3.44
N SER A 93 -1.85 0.41 2.32
CA SER A 93 -0.61 1.18 2.22
C SER A 93 -0.84 2.65 2.51
N VAL A 94 0.10 3.26 3.23
CA VAL A 94 0.09 4.68 3.59
C VAL A 94 1.42 5.32 3.25
N LEU A 95 1.40 6.64 3.08
CA LEU A 95 2.57 7.47 2.88
C LEU A 95 2.78 8.35 4.10
N VAL A 96 4.00 8.32 4.63
CA VAL A 96 4.44 9.13 5.76
C VAL A 96 5.72 9.87 5.37
N LEU A 97 5.78 11.17 5.63
CA LEU A 97 7.01 11.95 5.56
C LEU A 97 7.73 11.81 6.90
N SER A 98 8.71 10.92 6.94
CA SER A 98 9.58 10.71 8.11
C SER A 98 10.93 11.35 7.83
N GLU A 99 11.36 12.24 8.72
CA GLU A 99 12.55 13.07 8.51
C GLU A 99 12.45 13.87 7.20
N SER A 100 13.22 13.47 6.18
CA SER A 100 13.25 14.08 4.84
C SER A 100 12.82 13.11 3.73
N LYS A 101 12.25 11.96 4.10
CA LYS A 101 11.91 10.89 3.15
C LYS A 101 10.42 10.54 3.21
N VAL A 102 9.80 10.45 2.03
CA VAL A 102 8.47 9.84 1.90
C VAL A 102 8.64 8.33 1.93
N GLN A 103 8.03 7.69 2.93
CA GLN A 103 8.07 6.25 3.11
C GLN A 103 6.68 5.66 2.89
N ARG A 104 6.63 4.53 2.16
CA ARG A 104 5.44 3.70 2.07
C ARG A 104 5.45 2.68 3.19
N LEU A 105 4.39 2.64 3.97
CA LEU A 105 4.19 1.70 5.06
C LEU A 105 2.96 0.85 4.79
N VAL A 106 2.98 -0.42 5.21
CA VAL A 106 1.80 -1.30 5.19
C VAL A 106 1.25 -1.38 6.61
N MET A 107 0.02 -0.94 6.79
CA MET A 107 -0.61 -0.73 8.09
C MET A 107 -1.82 -1.64 8.28
N PRO A 108 -1.93 -2.36 9.40
CA PRO A 108 -3.19 -2.96 9.82
C PRO A 108 -4.25 -1.90 10.08
N VAL A 109 -5.48 -2.11 9.61
CA VAL A 109 -6.60 -1.19 9.84
C VAL A 109 -6.85 -0.99 11.33
N ALA A 110 -6.71 -2.04 12.14
CA ALA A 110 -6.89 -1.95 13.59
C ALA A 110 -5.87 -1.04 14.31
N LYS A 111 -4.71 -0.74 13.68
CA LYS A 111 -3.62 0.04 14.27
C LYS A 111 -3.54 1.49 13.75
N VAL A 112 -4.45 1.91 12.88
CA VAL A 112 -4.37 3.21 12.20
C VAL A 112 -5.33 4.27 12.74
N ASP A 113 -5.98 4.01 13.88
CA ASP A 113 -6.91 4.97 14.47
C ASP A 113 -6.18 6.27 14.84
N ALA A 114 -6.61 7.37 14.20
CA ALA A 114 -6.09 8.71 14.42
C ALA A 114 -6.10 9.12 15.89
N ARG A 115 -7.09 8.64 16.67
CA ARG A 115 -7.22 8.94 18.10
C ARG A 115 -6.03 8.41 18.91
N GLN A 116 -5.36 7.38 18.41
CA GLN A 116 -4.20 6.77 19.06
C GLN A 116 -2.89 7.29 18.47
N LEU A 117 -2.82 7.42 17.13
CA LEU A 117 -1.59 7.74 16.41
C LEU A 117 -1.22 9.23 16.42
N VAL A 118 -2.21 10.12 16.34
CA VAL A 118 -1.96 11.55 16.14
C VAL A 118 -1.46 12.19 17.43
N LYS A 119 -0.27 12.79 17.37
CA LYS A 119 0.36 13.51 18.49
C LYS A 119 0.52 15.01 18.24
N GLY A 120 0.28 15.44 17.00
CA GLY A 120 0.42 16.83 16.63
C GLY A 120 -0.10 17.11 15.22
N ARG A 121 0.08 18.36 14.79
CA ARG A 121 -0.32 18.81 13.46
C ARG A 121 0.64 19.86 12.96
N ALA A 122 0.98 19.79 11.67
CA ALA A 122 1.75 20.79 10.97
C ALA A 122 0.96 22.12 10.85
N SER A 123 1.66 23.21 10.59
CA SER A 123 1.03 24.48 10.23
C SER A 123 0.23 24.35 8.93
N GLU A 124 -0.68 25.30 8.64
CA GLU A 124 -1.45 25.27 7.39
C GLU A 124 -0.57 25.35 6.14
N GLY A 125 0.51 26.14 6.17
CA GLY A 125 1.45 26.25 5.06
C GLY A 125 2.17 24.92 4.78
N GLU A 126 2.64 24.25 5.82
CA GLU A 126 3.27 22.93 5.70
C GLU A 126 2.28 21.87 5.22
N ARG A 127 1.04 21.91 5.71
CA ARG A 127 -0.03 21.00 5.28
C ARG A 127 -0.33 21.12 3.78
N ALA A 128 -0.34 22.35 3.24
CA ALA A 128 -0.51 22.57 1.81
C ALA A 128 0.64 21.95 1.00
N ALA A 129 1.89 22.15 1.45
CA ALA A 129 3.07 21.54 0.83
C ALA A 129 3.02 20.01 0.88
N MET A 130 2.58 19.42 2.00
CA MET A 130 2.41 17.98 2.15
C MET A 130 1.30 17.42 1.25
N GLY A 131 0.24 18.20 0.99
CA GLY A 131 -0.78 17.83 0.00
C GLY A 131 -0.25 17.75 -1.43
N ALA A 132 0.63 18.69 -1.81
CA ALA A 132 1.33 18.63 -3.10
C ALA A 132 2.28 17.41 -3.14
N LEU A 133 3.03 17.18 -2.05
CA LEU A 133 3.92 16.03 -1.93
C LEU A 133 3.19 14.68 -2.05
N LEU A 134 2.01 14.55 -1.43
CA LEU A 134 1.15 13.36 -1.56
C LEU A 134 0.74 13.12 -3.02
N THR A 135 0.35 14.18 -3.72
CA THR A 135 -0.07 14.11 -5.13
C THR A 135 1.08 13.62 -6.01
N GLU A 136 2.26 14.20 -5.84
CA GLU A 136 3.46 13.79 -6.57
C GLU A 136 3.88 12.36 -6.23
N ALA A 137 3.88 11.99 -4.95
CA ALA A 137 4.24 10.65 -4.50
C ALA A 137 3.31 9.58 -5.11
N ARG A 138 2.01 9.86 -5.17
CA ARG A 138 1.03 8.96 -5.84
C ARG A 138 1.29 8.88 -7.34
N ALA A 139 1.53 10.00 -8.01
CA ALA A 139 1.85 10.02 -9.44
C ALA A 139 3.11 9.19 -9.74
N HIS A 140 4.16 9.35 -8.93
CA HIS A 140 5.38 8.57 -9.03
C HIS A 140 5.14 7.06 -8.84
N ILE A 141 4.32 6.67 -7.86
CA ILE A 141 3.95 5.27 -7.64
C ILE A 141 3.20 4.70 -8.84
N CYS A 142 2.26 5.44 -9.43
CA CYS A 142 1.53 5.02 -10.63
C CYS A 142 2.50 4.81 -11.81
N THR A 143 3.37 5.80 -12.10
CA THR A 143 4.35 5.70 -13.18
C THR A 143 5.27 4.48 -13.01
N ARG A 144 5.75 4.24 -11.78
CA ARG A 144 6.59 3.07 -11.48
C ARG A 144 5.84 1.76 -11.71
N ARG A 145 4.58 1.68 -11.25
CA ARG A 145 3.74 0.48 -11.46
C ARG A 145 3.50 0.22 -12.94
N ASP A 146 3.25 1.27 -13.72
CA ASP A 146 3.01 1.15 -15.16
C ASP A 146 4.28 0.74 -15.91
N GLN A 147 5.44 1.25 -15.49
CA GLN A 147 6.75 0.83 -15.99
C GLN A 147 7.05 -0.64 -15.66
N GLU A 148 6.80 -1.06 -14.41
CA GLU A 148 6.95 -2.47 -14.00
C GLU A 148 6.01 -3.37 -14.82
N SER A 149 4.75 -2.98 -15.00
CA SER A 149 3.76 -3.71 -15.80
C SER A 149 4.14 -3.77 -17.28
N TRP A 150 4.73 -2.70 -17.83
CA TRP A 150 5.24 -2.68 -19.19
C TRP A 150 6.45 -3.61 -19.36
N ARG A 151 7.41 -3.57 -18.43
CA ARG A 151 8.55 -4.48 -18.42
C ARG A 151 8.09 -5.93 -18.35
N ASP A 152 7.15 -6.26 -17.47
CA ASP A 152 6.67 -7.62 -17.28
C ASP A 152 5.93 -8.13 -18.54
N ARG A 153 5.20 -7.25 -19.24
CA ARG A 153 4.61 -7.57 -20.56
C ARG A 153 5.67 -7.85 -21.61
N LEU A 154 6.70 -7.01 -21.73
CA LEU A 154 7.81 -7.24 -22.67
C LEU A 154 8.54 -8.56 -22.40
N VAL A 155 8.80 -8.87 -21.13
CA VAL A 155 9.41 -10.15 -20.74
C VAL A 155 8.51 -11.32 -21.15
N SER A 156 7.20 -11.22 -20.93
CA SER A 156 6.24 -12.25 -21.34
C SER A 156 6.16 -12.42 -22.86
N GLU A 157 6.17 -11.33 -23.63
CA GLU A 157 6.19 -11.36 -25.10
C GLU A 157 7.47 -12.01 -25.62
N ALA A 158 8.62 -11.66 -25.04
CA ALA A 158 9.90 -12.23 -25.43
C ALA A 158 9.99 -13.74 -25.13
N HIS A 159 9.44 -14.20 -23.99
CA HIS A 159 9.31 -15.64 -23.73
C HIS A 159 8.37 -16.34 -24.71
N SER A 160 7.28 -15.69 -25.12
CA SER A 160 6.33 -16.27 -26.08
C SER A 160 6.98 -16.44 -27.46
N GLU A 161 7.73 -15.44 -27.93
CA GLU A 161 8.49 -15.51 -29.19
C GLU A 161 9.61 -16.58 -29.11
N ALA A 162 10.30 -16.69 -27.97
CA ALA A 162 11.32 -17.71 -27.77
C ALA A 162 10.73 -19.14 -27.77
N ASP A 163 9.53 -19.31 -27.21
CA ASP A 163 8.79 -20.58 -27.27
C ASP A 163 8.41 -20.94 -28.72
N ASP A 164 7.89 -19.99 -29.49
CA ASP A 164 7.52 -20.18 -30.90
C ASP A 164 8.74 -20.58 -31.76
N ARG A 165 9.92 -20.07 -31.41
CA ARG A 165 11.20 -20.40 -32.08
C ARG A 165 11.96 -21.57 -31.48
N GLN A 166 11.44 -22.21 -30.43
CA GLN A 166 12.08 -23.31 -29.70
C GLN A 166 13.45 -22.96 -29.10
N TRP A 167 13.63 -21.72 -28.66
CA TRP A 167 14.86 -21.20 -28.04
C TRP A 167 14.78 -21.09 -26.51
N CYS A 168 13.78 -21.71 -25.88
CA CYS A 168 13.43 -21.51 -24.46
C CYS A 168 14.65 -21.62 -23.52
N GLY A 169 15.51 -22.63 -23.71
CA GLY A 169 16.69 -22.85 -22.87
C GLY A 169 17.76 -21.78 -23.01
N GLU A 170 18.18 -21.47 -24.23
CA GLU A 170 19.20 -20.45 -24.50
C GLU A 170 18.71 -19.04 -24.15
N PHE A 171 17.42 -18.79 -24.32
CA PHE A 171 16.77 -17.54 -23.96
C PHE A 171 16.67 -17.36 -22.43
N ASP A 172 16.29 -18.40 -21.69
CA ASP A 172 16.25 -18.35 -20.23
C ASP A 172 17.66 -18.11 -19.62
N ASP A 173 18.69 -18.74 -20.18
CA ASP A 173 20.09 -18.52 -19.79
C ASP A 173 20.57 -17.09 -20.11
N PHE A 174 20.11 -16.52 -21.23
CA PHE A 174 20.35 -15.12 -21.56
C PHE A 174 19.68 -14.18 -20.56
N MET A 175 18.40 -14.40 -20.24
CA MET A 175 17.61 -13.56 -19.33
C MET A 175 18.23 -13.52 -17.93
N ASP A 176 18.68 -14.67 -17.44
CA ASP A 176 19.39 -14.77 -16.15
C ASP A 176 20.68 -13.94 -16.14
N ARG A 177 21.48 -14.07 -17.20
CA ARG A 177 22.77 -13.37 -17.33
C ARG A 177 22.60 -11.84 -17.34
N VAL A 178 21.50 -11.33 -17.89
CA VAL A 178 21.22 -9.88 -17.94
C VAL A 178 20.37 -9.39 -16.74
N GLY A 179 20.08 -10.27 -15.77
CA GLY A 179 19.35 -9.92 -14.55
C GLY A 179 17.84 -9.71 -14.77
N LEU A 180 17.27 -10.29 -15.82
CA LEU A 180 15.83 -10.27 -16.09
C LEU A 180 15.16 -11.54 -15.55
N PRO A 181 13.86 -11.48 -15.20
CA PRO A 181 13.15 -12.64 -14.69
C PRO A 181 13.10 -13.76 -15.73
N ARG A 182 13.43 -14.99 -15.33
CA ARG A 182 13.13 -16.21 -16.11
C ARG A 182 11.62 -16.49 -16.08
N LYS A 183 11.12 -17.28 -17.03
CA LYS A 183 9.73 -17.74 -17.01
C LYS A 183 9.48 -18.49 -15.70
N ARG A 184 8.50 -18.05 -14.90
CA ARG A 184 8.03 -18.86 -13.76
C ARG A 184 7.53 -20.17 -14.33
N ALA A 185 8.08 -21.29 -13.87
CA ALA A 185 7.62 -22.62 -14.24
C ALA A 185 6.18 -22.83 -13.71
N ILE A 186 5.18 -22.34 -14.45
CA ILE A 186 3.86 -22.93 -14.41
C ILE A 186 4.07 -24.26 -15.11
N PHE A 187 4.08 -25.35 -14.34
CA PHE A 187 4.16 -26.73 -14.83
C PHE A 187 2.99 -26.98 -15.79
N ASN A 188 3.16 -26.59 -17.05
CA ASN A 188 2.31 -26.92 -18.17
C ASN A 188 3.23 -27.07 -19.39
N GLY A 189 3.83 -28.26 -19.50
CA GLY A 189 4.05 -28.88 -20.80
C GLY A 189 5.21 -28.41 -21.67
N CYS A 190 6.19 -27.64 -21.17
CA CYS A 190 7.48 -27.60 -21.88
C CYS A 190 8.14 -28.97 -21.73
N ASN A 191 8.02 -29.80 -22.78
CA ASN A 191 8.73 -31.06 -22.92
C ASN A 191 10.20 -30.85 -22.57
N VAL A 192 10.61 -31.39 -21.44
CA VAL A 192 12.02 -31.65 -21.10
C VAL A 192 12.48 -32.78 -22.04
N GLY A 193 12.65 -32.43 -23.31
CA GLY A 193 12.92 -33.34 -24.40
C GLY A 193 14.24 -32.99 -25.05
N ALA A 194 15.35 -33.12 -24.30
CA ALA A 194 16.69 -33.51 -24.78
C ALA A 194 17.73 -33.23 -23.69
N ALA A 195 17.63 -33.90 -22.54
CA ALA A 195 18.84 -34.21 -21.79
C ALA A 195 19.69 -35.13 -22.68
N ARG A 196 20.67 -34.57 -23.39
CA ARG A 196 21.72 -35.36 -24.04
C ARG A 196 22.41 -36.19 -22.95
N PRO A 197 22.46 -37.53 -23.02
CA PRO A 197 23.27 -38.29 -22.10
C PRO A 197 24.73 -37.91 -22.32
N ALA A 198 25.43 -37.63 -21.22
CA ALA A 198 26.87 -37.40 -21.21
C ALA A 198 27.56 -38.63 -21.81
N GLY A 199 28.01 -38.51 -23.06
CA GLY A 199 28.86 -39.49 -23.71
C GLY A 199 30.25 -39.42 -23.09
N GLY A 200 30.52 -40.29 -22.13
CA GLY A 200 31.89 -40.70 -21.83
C GLY A 200 32.29 -41.85 -22.78
N PRO A 201 33.55 -41.86 -23.23
CA PRO A 201 34.27 -43.11 -23.33
C PRO A 201 35.51 -43.12 -22.45
N ASN A 202 35.65 -44.22 -21.73
CA ASN A 202 36.81 -44.66 -20.97
C ASN A 202 38.11 -44.60 -21.78
N ILE A 203 39.21 -44.25 -21.11
CA ILE A 203 40.50 -44.86 -21.42
C ILE A 203 41.23 -45.16 -20.09
N SER A 204 41.40 -46.46 -19.88
CA SER A 204 42.28 -47.25 -18.99
C SER A 204 43.27 -46.54 -18.07
#